data_AF-A0A7W5AF39-F1
#
_entry.id   AF-A0A7W5AF39-F1
#
_cell.length_a   1.000
_cell.length_b   1.000
_cell.length_c   1.000
_cell.angle_alpha   90.00
_cell.angle_beta   90.00
_cell.angle_gamma   90.00
#
_symmetry.space_group_name_H-M   'P 1'
#
loop_
_entity.id
_entity.type
_entity.pdbx_description
1 polymer ?
#
loop_
_entity_poly.entity_id
_entity_poly.type
_entity_poly.pdbx_seq_one_letter_code
_entity_poly.pdbx_strand_id
1 'polypeptide(L)' 'MFGGPATSTMWLRLRYHHDAANNEDEVRAASSTDGVTWTWGGVWTLPYSGPYRIGLISMNATGATASFDHVRTYAG' A
#
# COMPACT_ATOMS: atom_id res chain seq x y z
N MET A 1 -11.94 4.31 -4.24
CA MET A 1 -11.04 4.54 -5.38
C MET A 1 -9.69 3.90 -5.06
N PHE A 2 -9.14 3.05 -5.94
CA PHE A 2 -8.02 2.14 -5.67
C PHE A 2 -6.61 2.74 -5.93
N GLY A 3 -6.47 4.07 -5.93
CA GLY A 3 -5.23 4.77 -6.22
C GLY A 3 -5.43 5.94 -7.19
N GLY A 4 -4.52 6.91 -7.17
CA GLY A 4 -4.43 7.99 -8.15
C GLY A 4 -3.87 7.54 -9.51
N PRO A 5 -3.76 8.45 -10.49
CA PRO A 5 -3.35 8.13 -11.86
C PRO A 5 -1.97 7.45 -11.93
N ALA A 6 -1.85 6.48 -12.85
CA ALA A 6 -0.58 5.79 -13.11
C ALA A 6 0.33 6.64 -14.02
N THR A 7 1.63 6.46 -13.84
CA THR A 7 2.71 7.07 -14.64
C THR A 7 3.86 6.07 -14.77
N SER A 8 4.90 6.37 -15.56
CA SER A 8 6.06 5.49 -15.76
C SER A 8 6.82 5.19 -14.45
N THR A 9 6.86 6.13 -13.51
CA THR A 9 7.44 5.96 -12.18
C THR A 9 6.46 6.50 -11.13
N MET A 10 5.99 5.63 -10.25
CA MET A 10 5.06 5.99 -9.20
C MET A 10 5.53 5.46 -7.85
N TRP A 11 5.02 6.07 -6.79
CA TRP A 11 5.23 5.60 -5.42
C TRP A 11 3.94 4.97 -4.91
N LEU A 12 4.10 3.84 -4.23
CA LEU A 12 3.04 3.14 -3.53
C LEU A 12 3.30 3.20 -2.04
N ARG A 13 2.24 3.34 -1.24
CA ARG A 13 2.32 3.34 0.22
C ARG A 13 1.16 2.58 0.82
N LEU A 14 1.49 1.83 1.87
CA LEU A 14 0.53 1.22 2.77
C LEU A 14 0.63 1.90 4.14
N ARG A 15 -0.50 2.12 4.79
CA ARG A 15 -0.57 2.47 6.21
C ARG A 15 -1.35 1.38 6.92
N TYR A 16 -0.76 0.89 8.00
CA TYR A 16 -1.35 -0.07 8.92
C TYR A 16 -1.61 0.63 10.25
N HIS A 17 -2.74 0.31 10.88
CA HIS A 17 -3.08 0.69 12.23
C HIS A 17 -3.79 -0.49 12.88
N HIS A 18 -3.35 -0.87 14.09
CA HIS A 18 -4.04 -1.86 14.90
C HIS A 18 -4.99 -1.14 15.85
N ASP A 19 -6.30 -1.33 15.66
CA ASP A 19 -7.31 -0.87 16.61
C ASP A 19 -7.47 -1.91 17.72
N ALA A 20 -6.72 -1.70 18.81
CA ALA A 20 -6.75 -2.58 19.97
C ALA A 20 -8.10 -2.55 20.72
N ALA A 21 -8.92 -1.51 20.55
CA ALA A 21 -10.21 -1.42 21.25
C ALA A 21 -11.25 -2.37 20.64
N ASN A 22 -11.21 -2.55 19.32
CA ASN A 22 -12.12 -3.43 18.58
C ASN A 22 -11.47 -4.76 18.15
N ASN A 23 -10.16 -4.93 18.41
CA ASN A 23 -9.35 -6.06 17.95
C ASN A 23 -9.39 -6.22 16.42
N GLU A 24 -9.20 -5.09 15.73
CA GLU A 24 -9.27 -4.96 14.29
C GLU A 24 -7.96 -4.40 13.71
N ASP A 25 -7.69 -4.78 12.48
CA ASP A 25 -6.60 -4.28 11.66
C ASP A 25 -7.15 -3.35 10.58
N GLU A 26 -6.65 -2.13 10.56
CA GLU A 26 -7.01 -1.11 9.57
C GLU A 26 -5.85 -0.91 8.58
N VAL A 27 -6.11 -1.19 7.31
CA VAL A 27 -5.13 -1.03 6.23
C VAL A 27 -5.68 -0.08 5.17
N ARG A 28 -4.85 0.85 4.71
CA ARG A 28 -5.18 1.71 3.56
C ARG A 28 -4.00 1.89 2.62
N ALA A 29 -4.32 1.97 1.33
CA ALA A 29 -3.35 2.21 0.27
C ALA A 29 -3.36 3.68 -0.19
N ALA A 30 -2.21 4.15 -0.66
CA ALA A 30 -2.07 5.41 -1.39
C ALA A 30 -1.09 5.27 -2.54
N SER A 31 -1.25 6.13 -3.54
CA SER A 31 -0.27 6.32 -4.61
C SER A 31 0.09 7.80 -4.77
N SER A 32 1.26 8.01 -5.36
CA SER A 32 1.82 9.33 -5.65
C SER A 32 2.62 9.28 -6.96
N THR A 33 2.60 10.39 -7.70
CA THR A 33 3.39 10.59 -8.92
C THR A 33 4.63 11.45 -8.70
N ASP A 34 4.80 12.01 -7.50
CA ASP A 34 5.92 12.89 -7.13
C ASP A 34 6.67 12.43 -5.86
N GLY A 35 6.18 11.39 -5.18
CA GLY A 35 6.73 10.88 -3.92
C GLY A 35 6.43 11.75 -2.70
N VAL A 36 5.74 12.88 -2.85
CA VAL A 36 5.50 13.90 -1.82
C VAL A 36 4.00 14.04 -1.53
N THR A 37 3.20 14.17 -2.58
CA THR A 37 1.75 14.35 -2.52
C THR A 37 1.05 13.00 -2.68
N TRP A 38 0.20 12.64 -1.72
CA TRP A 38 -0.40 11.30 -1.66
C TRP A 38 -1.91 11.34 -1.87
N THR A 39 -2.38 10.56 -2.86
CA THR A 39 -3.81 10.27 -3.01
C THR A 39 -4.13 8.99 -2.23
N TRP A 40 -4.91 9.13 -1.16
CA TRP A 40 -5.28 8.00 -0.32
C TRP A 40 -6.59 7.35 -0.74
N GLY A 41 -6.61 6.02 -0.72
CA GLY A 41 -7.83 5.21 -0.79
C GLY A 41 -8.58 5.13 0.55
N GLY A 42 -9.65 4.34 0.54
CA GLY A 42 -10.42 3.98 1.73
C GLY A 42 -9.64 3.08 2.69
N VAL A 43 -10.20 2.89 3.88
CA VAL A 43 -9.68 1.96 4.89
C VAL A 43 -10.39 0.61 4.72
N TRP A 44 -9.62 -0.47 4.73
CA TRP A 44 -10.12 -1.82 4.93
C TRP A 44 -9.91 -2.21 6.38
N THR A 45 -11.00 -2.60 7.02
CA THR A 45 -11.02 -3.11 8.40
C THR A 45 -11.16 -4.62 8.35
N LEU A 46 -10.27 -5.32 9.06
CA LEU A 46 -10.18 -6.77 9.10
C LEU A 46 -10.09 -7.22 10.55
N PRO A 47 -10.58 -8.42 10.93
CA PRO A 47 -10.29 -8.98 12.24
C PRO A 47 -8.78 -9.18 12.43
N TYR A 48 -8.25 -8.90 13.64
CA TYR A 48 -6.85 -9.19 13.93
C TYR A 48 -6.56 -10.68 13.80
N SER A 49 -5.60 -11.02 12.94
CA SER A 49 -5.22 -12.40 12.62
C SER A 49 -3.73 -12.70 12.78
N GLY A 50 -2.96 -11.73 13.30
CA GLY A 50 -1.52 -11.84 13.51
C GLY A 50 -0.70 -10.91 12.61
N PRO A 51 0.62 -11.09 12.56
CA PRO A 51 1.51 -10.19 11.83
C PRO A 51 1.33 -10.29 10.31
N TYR A 52 1.23 -9.14 9.65
CA TYR A 52 1.19 -9.04 8.20
C TYR A 52 2.56 -9.13 7.53
N ARG A 53 2.55 -9.51 6.25
CA ARG A 53 3.69 -9.45 5.34
C ARG A 53 3.43 -8.40 4.26
N ILE A 54 4.47 -7.70 3.84
CA ILE A 54 4.42 -6.81 2.68
C ILE A 54 5.21 -7.43 1.53
N GLY A 55 4.79 -7.20 0.29
CA GLY A 55 5.44 -7.73 -0.90
C GLY A 55 5.31 -6.80 -2.10
N LEU A 56 6.28 -6.88 -3.00
CA LEU A 56 6.29 -6.20 -4.31
C LEU A 56 5.89 -7.22 -5.37
N ILE A 57 4.91 -6.88 -6.20
CA ILE A 57 4.35 -7.83 -7.17
C ILE A 57 4.21 -7.15 -8.54
N SER A 58 4.73 -7.80 -9.59
CA SER A 58 4.40 -7.50 -10.98
C SER A 58 3.34 -8.49 -11.45
N MET A 59 2.14 -7.99 -11.71
CA MET A 59 1.01 -8.79 -12.18
C MET A 59 0.19 -7.98 -13.18
N ASN A 60 -0.32 -8.61 -14.24
CA ASN A 60 -1.42 -8.16 -15.11
C ASN A 60 -1.59 -9.19 -16.23
N ALA A 61 -0.60 -9.26 -17.14
CA ALA A 61 -0.56 -10.17 -18.28
C ALA A 61 0.86 -10.70 -18.52
N THR A 62 0.98 -11.76 -19.32
CA THR A 62 2.28 -12.33 -19.71
C THR A 62 3.19 -11.26 -20.32
N GLY A 63 4.44 -11.21 -19.85
CA GLY A 63 5.44 -10.22 -20.29
C GLY A 63 5.38 -8.87 -19.55
N ALA A 64 4.44 -8.67 -18.63
CA ALA A 64 4.43 -7.48 -17.78
C ALA A 64 5.61 -7.51 -16.80
N THR A 65 6.47 -6.50 -16.91
CA THR A 65 7.61 -6.30 -16.01
C THR A 65 7.42 -5.02 -15.20
N ALA A 66 7.93 -5.01 -13.97
CA ALA A 66 8.00 -3.83 -13.12
C ALA A 66 9.37 -3.77 -12.46
N SER A 67 9.97 -2.59 -12.42
CA SER A 67 11.19 -2.33 -11.64
C SER A 67 10.79 -1.67 -10.33
N PHE A 68 11.45 -2.09 -9.25
CA PHE A 68 11.25 -1.51 -7.92
C PHE A 68 12.59 -1.00 -7.41
N ASP A 69 12.74 0.32 -7.33
CA ASP A 69 14.02 0.93 -6.92
C ASP A 69 14.29 0.72 -5.42
N HIS A 70 13.24 0.77 -4.60
CA HIS A 70 13.36 0.57 -3.16
C HIS A 70 12.04 0.20 -2.50
N VAL A 71 12.15 -0.45 -1.34
CA VAL A 71 11.08 -0.55 -0.34
C VAL A 71 11.58 0.04 0.96
N ARG A 72 10.73 0.81 1.65
CA ARG A 72 11.05 1.41 2.95
C ARG A 72 9.90 1.18 3.91
N THR A 73 10.24 0.77 5.13
CA THR A 73 9.32 0.76 6.26
C THR A 73 9.61 1.97 7.13
N TYR A 74 8.56 2.52 7.72
CA TYR A 74 8.65 3.62 8.67
C TYR A 74 8.05 3.13 9.98
N ALA A 75 8.77 3.28 11.08
CA ALA A 75 8.18 3.11 12.40
C ALA A 75 7.30 4.34 12.68
N GLY A 76 6.11 4.09 13.24
CA GLY A 76 5.23 5.13 13.79
C GLY A 76 5.54 5.38 15.25
#